data_AF-A0A426GBW1-F1
#
_entry.id   AF-A0A426GBW1-F1
#
_cell.length_a   1.000
_cell.length_b   1.000
_cell.length_c   1.000
_cell.angle_alpha   90.00
_cell.angle_beta   90.00
_cell.angle_gamma   90.00
#
_symmetry.space_group_name_H-M   'P 1'
#
loop_
_entity.id
_entity.type
_entity.pdbx_description
1 polymer ?
#
loop_
_entity_poly.entity_id
_entity_poly.type
_entity_poly.pdbx_seq_one_letter_code
_entity_poly.pdbx_strand_id
1 'polypeptide(L)'
;LVDDAIVVVENVERVMSEEGLSPLEATRKSMQEITGALIGIALVLAAVFVPMAFFGGSQGVIYRPFSITIVSAMGLSVIVALILTPALCATLLKPVKAGHHD
;
A
#
# COMPACT_ATOMS: atom_id res chain seq x y z
N LEU A 1 0.37 -0.52 7.35
CA LEU A 1 -1.03 -0.06 7.21
C LEU A 1 -1.06 1.33 6.59
N VAL A 2 -0.64 2.36 7.31
CA VAL A 2 -0.56 3.73 6.74
C VAL A 2 0.48 3.80 5.61
N ASP A 3 1.54 3.00 5.71
CA ASP A 3 2.62 2.90 4.72
C ASP A 3 2.11 2.63 3.29
N ASP A 4 1.31 1.58 3.07
CA ASP A 4 0.79 1.25 1.73
C ASP A 4 -0.03 2.40 1.13
N ALA A 5 -0.81 3.11 1.96
CA ALA A 5 -1.61 4.23 1.50
C ALA A 5 -0.76 5.47 1.21
N ILE A 6 0.25 5.75 2.04
CA ILE A 6 1.19 6.86 1.82
C ILE A 6 1.99 6.63 0.54
N VAL A 7 2.56 5.44 0.35
CA VAL A 7 3.35 5.11 -0.85
C VAL A 7 2.53 5.30 -2.13
N VAL A 8 1.24 4.92 -2.12
CA VAL A 8 0.35 5.15 -3.26
C VAL A 8 0.15 6.66 -3.49
N VAL A 9 -0.24 7.41 -2.46
CA VAL A 9 -0.52 8.86 -2.59
C VAL A 9 0.74 9.63 -3.01
N GLU A 10 1.88 9.37 -2.38
CA GLU A 10 3.16 10.03 -2.67
C GLU A 10 3.61 9.74 -4.10
N ASN A 11 3.48 8.50 -4.58
CA ASN A 11 3.83 8.20 -5.97
C ASN A 11 2.87 8.85 -6.97
N VAL A 12 1.58 8.99 -6.62
CA VAL A 12 0.62 9.75 -7.45
C VAL A 12 1.01 11.24 -7.49
N GLU A 13 1.32 11.86 -6.35
CA GLU A 13 1.74 13.26 -6.27
C GLU A 13 3.07 13.51 -7.01
N ARG A 14 4.02 12.58 -6.91
CA ARG A 14 5.27 12.61 -7.67
C ARG A 14 4.99 12.61 -9.18
N VAL A 15 4.18 11.67 -9.67
CA VAL A 15 3.84 11.59 -11.10
C VAL A 15 3.07 12.83 -11.57
N MET A 16 2.18 13.38 -10.74
CA MET A 16 1.46 14.62 -11.06
C MET A 16 2.39 15.84 -11.13
N SER A 17 3.34 15.96 -10.22
CA SER A 17 4.25 17.11 -10.15
C SER A 17 5.36 17.06 -11.22
N GLU A 18 5.89 15.86 -11.51
CA GLU A 18 6.96 15.65 -12.50
C GLU A 18 6.43 15.72 -13.95
N GLU A 19 5.24 15.17 -14.21
CA GLU A 19 4.71 15.03 -15.58
C GLU A 19 3.52 15.95 -15.90
N GLY A 20 2.97 16.64 -14.89
CA GLY A 20 1.84 17.55 -15.08
C GLY A 20 0.54 16.86 -15.50
N LEU A 21 0.40 15.56 -15.21
CA LEU A 21 -0.77 14.76 -15.58
C LEU A 21 -1.99 15.09 -14.71
N SER A 22 -3.18 14.85 -15.24
CA SER A 22 -4.41 14.94 -14.45
C SER A 22 -4.43 13.89 -13.32
N PRO A 23 -5.15 14.11 -12.19
CA PRO A 23 -5.19 13.16 -11.07
C PRO A 23 -5.54 11.73 -11.48
N LEU A 24 -6.43 11.56 -12.45
CA LEU A 24 -6.84 10.26 -12.97
C LEU A 24 -5.71 9.57 -13.76
N GLU A 25 -5.05 10.30 -14.65
CA GLU A 25 -3.96 9.77 -15.48
C GLU A 25 -2.73 9.45 -14.64
N ALA A 26 -2.38 10.34 -13.71
CA ALA A 26 -1.28 10.12 -12.79
C ALA A 26 -1.54 8.93 -11.88
N THR A 27 -2.77 8.78 -11.36
CA THR A 27 -3.14 7.60 -10.57
C THR A 27 -2.98 6.32 -11.38
N ARG A 28 -3.45 6.32 -12.64
CA ARG A 28 -3.33 5.14 -13.50
C ARG A 28 -1.87 4.76 -13.77
N LYS A 29 -1.03 5.75 -14.07
CA LYS A 29 0.41 5.53 -14.32
C LYS A 29 1.13 5.07 -13.06
N SER A 30 0.92 5.77 -11.94
CA SER A 30 1.48 5.44 -10.63
C SER A 30 1.16 3.99 -10.23
N MET A 31 -0.10 3.56 -10.36
CA MET A 31 -0.49 2.19 -10.03
C MET A 31 0.21 1.15 -10.92
N GLN A 32 0.51 1.45 -12.19
CA GLN A 32 1.27 0.53 -13.05
C GLN A 32 2.72 0.35 -12.58
N GLU A 33 3.31 1.38 -11.99
CA GLU A 33 4.69 1.35 -11.46
C GLU A 33 4.79 0.58 -10.14
N ILE A 34 3.85 0.80 -9.22
CA ILE A 34 3.99 0.33 -7.82
C ILE A 34 3.19 -0.94 -7.49
N THR A 35 2.19 -1.34 -8.29
CA THR A 35 1.35 -2.52 -7.95
C THR A 35 2.18 -3.78 -7.74
N GLY A 36 3.19 -4.01 -8.59
CA GLY A 36 4.09 -5.16 -8.44
C GLY A 36 4.91 -5.11 -7.14
N ALA A 37 5.37 -3.92 -6.75
CA ALA A 37 6.11 -3.71 -5.51
C ALA A 37 5.23 -3.94 -4.27
N LEU A 38 4.00 -3.41 -4.26
CA LEU A 38 3.04 -3.61 -3.16
C LEU A 38 2.71 -5.09 -2.94
N ILE A 39 2.45 -5.84 -4.02
CA ILE A 39 2.22 -7.29 -3.95
C ILE A 39 3.48 -8.01 -3.45
N GLY A 40 4.66 -7.61 -3.91
CA GLY A 40 5.93 -8.17 -3.47
C GLY A 40 6.16 -8.01 -1.96
N ILE A 41 5.95 -6.80 -1.43
CA ILE A 41 6.06 -6.50 0.00
C ILE A 41 5.05 -7.33 0.80
N ALA A 42 3.80 -7.40 0.34
CA ALA A 42 2.76 -8.20 0.98
C ALA A 42 3.16 -9.69 1.10
N LEU A 43 3.73 -10.26 0.03
CA LEU A 43 4.20 -11.64 0.01
C LEU A 43 5.40 -11.86 0.92
N VAL A 44 6.39 -10.96 0.92
CA VAL A 44 7.56 -11.03 1.80
C VAL A 44 7.14 -11.01 3.26
N LEU A 45 6.26 -10.08 3.63
CA LEU A 45 5.77 -9.99 4.99
C LEU A 45 4.90 -11.22 5.35
N ALA A 46 4.06 -11.71 4.44
CA ALA A 46 3.33 -12.96 4.65
C ALA A 46 4.28 -14.14 4.89
N ALA A 47 5.39 -14.24 4.15
CA ALA A 47 6.40 -15.27 4.35
C ALA A 47 7.08 -15.21 5.73
N VAL A 48 7.14 -14.03 6.37
CA VAL A 48 7.68 -13.87 7.73
C VAL A 48 6.63 -14.19 8.79
N PHE A 49 5.40 -13.67 8.65
CA PHE A 49 4.39 -13.73 9.71
C PHE A 49 3.55 -15.01 9.69
N VAL A 50 3.29 -15.60 8.51
CA VAL A 50 2.48 -16.82 8.39
C VAL A 50 3.13 -18.01 9.11
N PRO A 51 4.44 -18.30 8.98
CA PRO A 51 5.08 -19.41 9.70
C PRO A 51 4.97 -19.30 11.23
N MET A 52 4.99 -18.08 11.77
CA MET A 52 4.85 -17.86 13.22
C MET A 52 3.48 -18.29 13.75
N ALA A 53 2.43 -18.32 12.92
CA ALA A 53 1.11 -18.82 13.31
C ALA A 53 1.09 -20.36 13.52
N PHE A 54 2.09 -21.06 13.00
CA PHE A 54 2.24 -22.52 13.10
C PHE A 54 3.23 -22.96 14.19
N PHE A 55 3.82 -22.01 14.92
CA PHE A 55 4.73 -22.36 16.02
C PHE A 55 3.96 -23.07 17.15
N GLY A 56 4.53 -24.16 17.64
CA GLY A 56 3.98 -24.96 18.74
C GLY A 56 4.51 -24.54 20.12
N GLY A 57 4.01 -25.19 21.16
CA GLY A 57 4.46 -24.97 22.55
C GLY A 57 3.98 -23.65 23.16
N SER A 58 4.57 -23.29 24.30
CA SER A 58 4.25 -22.06 25.05
C SER A 58 4.49 -20.78 24.24
N GLN A 59 5.52 -20.79 23.39
CA GLN A 59 5.83 -19.66 22.50
C GLN A 59 4.74 -19.46 21.45
N GLY A 60 4.21 -20.54 20.87
CA GLY A 60 3.13 -20.49 19.87
C GLY A 60 1.83 -19.85 20.38
N VAL A 61 1.46 -20.12 21.64
CA VAL A 61 0.25 -19.55 22.25
C VAL A 61 0.31 -18.01 22.33
N ILE A 62 1.51 -17.46 22.53
CA ILE A 62 1.72 -16.02 22.59
C ILE A 62 1.79 -15.43 21.18
N TYR A 63 2.53 -16.03 20.26
CA TYR A 63 2.76 -15.46 18.92
C TYR A 63 1.57 -15.57 17.96
N ARG A 64 0.75 -16.61 18.09
CA ARG A 64 -0.37 -16.87 17.17
C ARG A 64 -1.40 -15.74 17.06
N PRO A 65 -1.92 -15.14 18.15
CA PRO A 65 -2.84 -14.01 18.05
C PRO A 65 -2.20 -12.76 17.42
N PHE A 66 -0.94 -12.47 17.72
CA PHE A 66 -0.21 -11.36 17.08
C PHE A 66 -0.01 -11.60 15.59
N SER A 67 0.46 -12.79 15.21
CA SER A 67 0.67 -13.16 13.82
C SER A 67 -0.62 -13.04 13.00
N ILE A 68 -1.73 -13.61 13.49
CA ILE A 68 -3.03 -13.55 12.78
C ILE A 68 -3.50 -12.11 12.64
N THR A 69 -3.38 -11.30 13.69
CA THR A 69 -3.79 -9.89 13.66
C THR A 69 -2.96 -9.09 12.64
N ILE A 70 -1.64 -9.29 12.61
CA ILE A 70 -0.76 -8.59 11.67
C ILE A 70 -1.05 -9.01 10.23
N VAL A 71 -1.13 -10.32 9.96
CA VAL A 71 -1.38 -10.85 8.61
C VAL A 71 -2.74 -10.38 8.09
N SER A 72 -3.79 -10.44 8.92
CA SER A 72 -5.12 -9.97 8.52
C SER A 72 -5.17 -8.45 8.29
N ALA A 73 -4.58 -7.66 9.19
CA ALA A 73 -4.53 -6.21 9.04
C ALA A 73 -3.75 -5.79 7.78
N MET A 74 -2.61 -6.41 7.52
CA MET A 74 -1.82 -6.16 6.31
C MET A 74 -2.55 -6.59 5.04
N GLY A 75 -3.18 -7.77 5.03
CA GLY A 75 -3.96 -8.22 3.87
C GLY A 75 -5.07 -7.21 3.52
N LEU A 76 -5.79 -6.73 4.54
CA LEU A 76 -6.79 -5.67 4.35
C LEU A 76 -6.18 -4.35 3.87
N SER A 77 -5.01 -3.97 4.39
CA SER A 77 -4.28 -2.75 3.99
C SER A 77 -3.94 -2.74 2.50
N VAL A 78 -3.40 -3.85 1.99
CA VAL A 78 -3.05 -3.98 0.56
C VAL A 78 -4.31 -3.91 -0.30
N ILE A 79 -5.40 -4.55 0.12
CA ILE A 79 -6.70 -4.46 -0.59
C ILE A 79 -7.16 -3.00 -0.66
N VAL A 80 -7.10 -2.27 0.45
CA VAL A 80 -7.47 -0.85 0.50
C VAL A 80 -6.55 -0.02 -0.41
N ALA A 81 -5.24 -0.25 -0.36
CA ALA A 81 -4.24 0.46 -1.16
C ALA A 81 -4.40 0.20 -2.67
N LEU A 82 -4.86 -0.98 -3.08
CA LEU A 82 -5.05 -1.32 -4.51
C LEU A 82 -6.43 -0.91 -5.06
N ILE A 83 -7.43 -0.73 -4.19
CA ILE A 83 -8.81 -0.48 -4.62
C ILE A 83 -9.29 0.92 -4.23
N LEU A 84 -9.31 1.21 -2.92
CA LEU A 84 -9.91 2.42 -2.40
C LEU A 84 -8.98 3.63 -2.56
N THR A 85 -7.70 3.49 -2.20
CA THR A 85 -6.73 4.58 -2.27
C THR A 85 -6.60 5.18 -3.67
N PRO A 86 -6.43 4.40 -4.77
CA PRO A 86 -6.39 4.98 -6.11
C PRO A 86 -7.73 5.62 -6.51
N ALA A 87 -8.87 5.06 -6.12
CA ALA A 87 -10.16 5.67 -6.39
C ALA A 87 -10.30 7.04 -5.70
N LEU A 88 -9.81 7.16 -4.46
CA LEU A 88 -9.78 8.42 -3.74
C LEU A 88 -8.75 9.40 -4.33
N CYS A 89 -7.57 8.94 -4.75
CA CYS A 89 -6.58 9.79 -5.41
C CYS A 89 -7.12 10.36 -6.74
N ALA A 90 -7.82 9.55 -7.54
CA ALA A 90 -8.37 10.03 -8.80
C ALA A 90 -9.51 11.06 -8.63
N THR A 91 -10.20 11.08 -7.47
CA THR A 91 -11.42 11.88 -7.25
C THR A 91 -11.24 13.05 -6.29
N LEU A 92 -10.38 12.93 -5.28
CA LEU A 92 -10.20 13.92 -4.22
C LEU A 92 -8.90 14.73 -4.38
N LEU A 93 -7.88 14.19 -5.05
CA LEU A 93 -6.61 14.90 -5.22
C LEU A 93 -6.80 16.08 -6.17
N LYS A 94 -6.32 17.26 -5.74
CA LYS A 94 -6.36 18.46 -6.57
C LYS A 94 -5.25 18.39 -7.63
N PRO A 95 -5.49 18.90 -8.85
CA PRO A 95 -4.44 19.00 -9.85
C PRO A 95 -3.25 19.80 -9.30
N VAL A 96 -2.07 19.18 -9.28
CA VAL A 96 -0.81 19.83 -8.92
C VAL A 96 -0.25 20.46 -10.20
N LYS A 97 0.05 21.77 -10.18
CA LYS A 97 0.74 22.41 -11.32
C LYS A 97 2.17 21.89 -11.37
N ALA A 98 2.63 21.50 -12.57
CA ALA A 98 4.03 21.11 -12.79
C ALA A 98 4.98 22.19 -12.23
N GLY A 99 5.83 21.80 -11.27
CA GLY A 99 6.79 22.70 -10.61
C GLY A 99 6.34 23.38 -9.29
N HIS A 100 5.22 22.98 -8.68
CA HIS A 100 4.92 23.39 -7.29
C HIS A 100 5.47 22.34 -6.31
N HIS A 101 6.60 22.65 -5.68
CA HIS A 101 7.09 21.96 -4.49
C HIS A 101 6.57 22.73 -3.28
N ASP A 102 5.58 22.17 -2.58
CA ASP A 102 5.26 22.53 -1.19
C ASP A 102 5.39 21.26 -0.35
#